data_AF-A0A520I2Z0-F1
#
_entry.id   AF-A0A520I2Z0-F1
#
_cell.length_a   1.000
_cell.length_b   1.000
_cell.length_c   1.000
_cell.angle_alpha   90.00
_cell.angle_beta   90.00
_cell.angle_gamma   90.00
#
_symmetry.space_group_name_H-M   'P 1'
#
loop_
_entity.id
_entity.type
_entity.pdbx_description
1 polymer ?
#
loop_
_entity_poly.entity_id
_entity_poly.type
_entity_poly.pdbx_seq_one_letter_code
_entity_poly.pdbx_strand_id
1 'polypeptide(L)'
;IIGLGSAAGDPMSNPDNAIVPALIVFVTILLFYRCITWIASRNEKFETLLEGDPVYVIEEGVFVLHADEHTFAKDEFFAEMRQQNIEHLGQVQIAILETNGNLSFFYYANEDVQPGLPVLPKLYHKKSSSLSQEGQYACTTCGQIEQIKASHHTCPRCQETEWVQAIQTQRRT
;
A
#
# COMPACT_ATOMS: atom_id res chain seq x y z
N ILE A 1 23.48 8.47 -0.71
CA ILE A 1 23.65 9.94 -0.74
C ILE A 1 25.05 10.40 -0.31
N ILE A 2 25.78 9.67 0.56
CA ILE A 2 27.13 10.05 1.00
C ILE A 2 28.22 9.81 -0.08
N GLY A 3 28.06 8.80 -0.95
CA GLY A 3 29.03 8.50 -2.01
C GLY A 3 29.06 9.51 -3.18
N LEU A 4 27.92 10.14 -3.49
CA LEU A 4 27.82 11.13 -4.58
C LEU A 4 28.52 12.45 -4.24
N GLY A 5 28.46 12.89 -2.97
CA GLY A 5 29.13 14.12 -2.52
C GLY A 5 30.66 14.02 -2.54
N SER A 6 31.21 12.82 -2.29
CA SER A 6 32.66 12.57 -2.29
C SER A 6 33.26 12.62 -3.70
N ALA A 7 32.59 11.98 -4.68
CA ALA A 7 33.06 11.94 -6.07
C ALA A 7 33.00 13.31 -6.77
N ALA A 8 32.09 14.20 -6.35
CA ALA A 8 32.01 15.57 -6.86
C ALA A 8 32.98 16.54 -6.15
N GLY A 9 33.27 16.31 -4.85
CA GLY A 9 34.12 17.20 -4.05
C GLY A 9 35.62 17.04 -4.30
N ASP A 10 36.09 15.83 -4.60
CA ASP A 10 37.51 15.52 -4.81
C ASP A 10 38.19 16.34 -5.93
N PRO A 11 37.58 16.49 -7.13
CA PRO A 11 38.14 17.36 -8.18
C PRO A 11 37.96 18.86 -7.88
N MET A 12 37.05 19.24 -6.98
CA MET A 12 36.81 20.64 -6.59
C MET A 12 37.85 21.17 -5.59
N SER A 13 38.55 20.28 -4.88
CA SER A 13 39.58 20.60 -3.89
C SER A 13 40.97 20.89 -4.49
N ASN A 14 41.19 20.60 -5.78
CA ASN A 14 42.44 20.88 -6.49
C ASN A 14 42.26 22.09 -7.44
N PRO A 15 42.79 23.28 -7.11
CA PRO A 15 42.48 24.52 -7.81
C PRO A 15 43.00 24.59 -9.24
N ASP A 16 43.98 23.75 -9.63
CA ASP A 16 44.64 23.88 -10.92
C ASP A 16 43.87 23.24 -12.10
N ASN A 17 42.80 22.46 -11.85
CA ASN A 17 42.00 21.83 -12.92
C ASN A 17 40.52 21.58 -12.58
N ALA A 18 39.94 22.17 -11.53
CA ALA A 18 38.60 21.84 -11.03
C ALA A 18 37.43 22.11 -12.01
N ILE A 19 37.59 23.05 -12.95
CA ILE A 19 36.49 23.51 -13.83
C ILE A 19 36.11 22.44 -14.86
N VAL A 20 37.08 21.74 -15.43
CA VAL A 20 36.83 20.77 -16.51
C VAL A 20 36.11 19.52 -15.98
N PRO A 21 36.53 18.88 -14.87
CA PRO A 21 35.78 17.78 -14.26
C PRO A 21 34.37 18.19 -13.83
N ALA A 22 34.20 19.38 -13.25
CA ALA A 22 32.88 19.88 -12.86
C ALA A 22 31.94 20.06 -14.07
N LEU A 23 32.46 20.61 -15.17
CA LEU A 23 31.72 20.77 -16.42
C LEU A 23 31.35 19.40 -17.02
N ILE A 24 32.28 18.44 -17.00
CA ILE A 24 32.02 17.07 -17.49
C ILE A 24 30.91 16.41 -16.68
N VAL A 25 30.93 16.49 -15.34
CA VAL A 25 29.87 15.94 -14.48
C VAL A 25 28.54 16.61 -14.79
N PHE A 26 28.51 17.93 -14.90
CA PHE A 26 27.28 18.68 -15.20
C PHE A 26 26.69 18.31 -16.57
N VAL A 27 27.52 18.28 -17.62
CA VAL A 27 27.11 17.88 -18.97
C VAL A 27 26.65 16.43 -18.99
N THR A 28 27.32 15.55 -18.25
CA THR A 28 26.94 14.13 -18.14
C THR A 28 25.55 14.00 -17.51
N ILE A 29 25.29 14.67 -16.38
CA ILE A 29 23.98 14.67 -15.73
C ILE A 29 22.89 15.22 -16.65
N LEU A 30 23.15 16.34 -17.36
CA LEU A 30 22.19 16.91 -18.30
C LEU A 30 21.90 16.00 -19.49
N LEU A 31 22.92 15.32 -20.02
CA LEU A 31 22.76 14.34 -21.09
C LEU A 31 21.95 13.13 -20.61
N PHE A 32 22.27 12.59 -19.43
CA PHE A 32 21.50 11.50 -18.84
C PHE A 32 20.04 11.90 -18.62
N TYR A 33 19.79 13.09 -18.07
CA TYR A 33 18.44 13.62 -17.88
C TYR A 33 17.71 13.73 -19.23
N ARG A 34 18.31 14.38 -20.24
CA ARG A 34 17.70 14.46 -21.59
C ARG A 34 17.45 13.10 -22.21
N CYS A 35 18.37 12.15 -22.06
CA CYS A 35 18.20 10.80 -22.58
C CYS A 35 17.03 10.09 -21.91
N ILE A 36 16.94 10.12 -20.58
CA ILE A 36 15.83 9.52 -19.83
C ILE A 36 14.50 10.15 -20.24
N THR A 37 14.41 11.49 -20.25
CA THR A 37 13.19 12.20 -20.64
C THR A 37 12.81 11.93 -22.10
N TRP A 38 13.79 11.88 -23.01
CA TRP A 38 13.53 11.57 -24.41
C TRP A 38 13.03 10.13 -24.60
N ILE A 39 13.63 9.15 -23.92
CA ILE A 39 13.20 7.75 -23.97
C ILE A 39 11.78 7.60 -23.39
N ALA A 40 11.51 8.21 -22.24
CA ALA A 40 10.18 8.22 -21.63
C ALA A 40 9.13 8.84 -22.56
N SER A 41 9.42 10.01 -23.14
CA SER A 41 8.49 10.71 -24.05
C SER A 41 8.23 10.00 -25.39
N ARG A 42 9.11 9.08 -25.80
CA ARG A 42 9.03 8.41 -27.10
C ARG A 42 8.27 7.09 -27.04
N ASN A 43 8.07 6.53 -25.85
CA ASN A 43 7.53 5.20 -25.67
C ASN A 43 6.54 5.19 -24.52
N GLU A 44 5.25 5.38 -24.81
CA GLU A 44 4.15 5.23 -23.83
C GLU A 44 4.23 3.88 -23.10
N LYS A 45 4.71 2.82 -23.77
CA LYS A 45 4.93 1.52 -23.12
C LYS A 45 6.06 1.53 -22.09
N PHE A 46 7.02 2.43 -22.19
CA PHE A 46 8.07 2.61 -21.18
C PHE A 46 7.57 3.41 -19.99
N GLU A 47 6.67 4.37 -20.22
CA GLU A 47 5.92 5.09 -19.19
C GLU A 47 5.01 4.12 -18.40
N THR A 48 4.16 3.33 -19.09
CA THR A 48 3.31 2.31 -18.46
C THR A 48 4.12 1.16 -17.82
N LEU A 49 5.28 0.77 -18.38
CA LEU A 49 6.15 -0.23 -17.75
C LEU A 49 6.85 0.30 -16.49
N LEU A 50 7.11 1.60 -16.42
CA LEU A 50 7.73 2.25 -15.26
C LEU A 50 6.72 2.62 -14.18
N GLU A 51 5.52 3.04 -14.56
CA GLU A 51 4.48 3.54 -13.64
C GLU A 51 3.45 2.46 -13.27
N GLY A 52 3.23 1.44 -14.11
CA GLY A 52 2.18 0.43 -13.93
C GLY A 52 0.79 0.94 -14.28
N ASP A 53 -0.23 0.13 -14.02
CA ASP A 53 -1.64 0.52 -14.07
C ASP A 53 -2.20 0.62 -12.65
N PRO A 54 -3.18 1.50 -12.36
CA PRO A 54 -3.83 1.53 -11.06
C PRO A 54 -4.55 0.21 -10.77
N VAL A 55 -4.42 -0.29 -9.54
CA VAL A 55 -4.92 -1.61 -9.14
C VAL A 55 -5.95 -1.49 -8.02
N TYR A 56 -7.08 -2.17 -8.16
CA TYR A 56 -8.06 -2.30 -7.08
C TYR A 56 -7.51 -3.22 -5.98
N VAL A 57 -7.45 -2.69 -4.76
CA VAL A 57 -6.92 -3.38 -3.57
C VAL A 57 -8.04 -3.75 -2.59
N ILE A 58 -9.06 -2.90 -2.49
CA ILE A 58 -10.31 -3.21 -1.77
C ILE A 58 -11.46 -3.09 -2.75
N GLU A 59 -12.33 -4.08 -2.72
CA GLU A 59 -13.66 -4.03 -3.32
C GLU A 59 -14.67 -4.55 -2.30
N GLU A 60 -15.78 -3.83 -2.15
CA GLU A 60 -16.88 -4.20 -1.26
C GLU A 60 -16.45 -4.45 0.21
N GLY A 61 -15.47 -3.69 0.69
CA GLY A 61 -14.98 -3.82 2.08
C GLY A 61 -14.13 -5.06 2.35
N VAL A 62 -13.66 -5.76 1.31
CA VAL A 62 -12.72 -6.88 1.42
C VAL A 62 -11.52 -6.69 0.50
N PHE A 63 -10.37 -7.27 0.85
CA PHE A 63 -9.16 -7.19 0.03
C PHE A 63 -9.34 -7.99 -1.26
N VAL A 64 -8.93 -7.47 -2.42
CA VAL A 64 -8.93 -8.22 -3.67
C VAL A 64 -7.86 -9.33 -3.60
N LEU A 65 -8.24 -10.56 -3.92
CA LEU A 65 -7.33 -11.70 -3.97
C LEU A 65 -6.69 -11.77 -5.36
N HIS A 66 -5.57 -11.07 -5.55
CA HIS A 66 -4.79 -11.20 -6.78
C HIS A 66 -3.93 -12.47 -6.75
N ALA A 67 -3.80 -13.14 -7.89
CA ALA A 67 -2.98 -14.34 -8.04
C ALA A 67 -1.47 -14.04 -7.99
N ASP A 68 -1.10 -12.81 -8.37
CA ASP A 68 0.27 -12.33 -8.36
C ASP A 68 0.53 -11.53 -7.07
N GLU A 69 1.58 -11.95 -6.36
CA GLU A 69 1.99 -11.52 -5.03
C GLU A 69 2.36 -10.03 -4.93
N HIS A 70 1.39 -9.14 -5.05
CA HIS A 70 1.48 -7.88 -4.34
C HIS A 70 1.04 -8.15 -2.90
N THR A 71 1.92 -8.84 -2.17
CA THR A 71 1.87 -8.87 -0.71
C THR A 71 2.25 -7.47 -0.25
N PHE A 72 1.31 -6.52 -0.37
CA PHE A 72 1.42 -5.24 0.31
C PHE A 72 1.70 -5.53 1.77
N ALA A 73 2.65 -4.80 2.36
CA ALA A 73 2.84 -4.84 3.79
C ALA A 73 1.52 -4.38 4.44
N LYS A 74 0.69 -5.33 4.90
CA LYS A 74 -0.64 -5.02 5.49
C LYS A 74 -0.54 -3.95 6.57
N ASP A 75 0.57 -3.91 7.29
CA ASP A 75 0.83 -2.90 8.32
C ASP A 75 0.99 -1.48 7.75
N GLU A 76 1.61 -1.34 6.58
CA GLU A 76 1.73 -0.07 5.83
C GLU A 76 0.38 0.34 5.28
N PHE A 77 -0.34 -0.59 4.64
CA PHE A 77 -1.70 -0.32 4.15
C PHE A 77 -2.65 0.10 5.29
N PHE A 78 -2.61 -0.59 6.43
CA PHE A 78 -3.37 -0.20 7.61
C PHE A 78 -2.89 1.14 8.19
N ALA A 79 -1.61 1.52 8.03
CA ALA A 79 -1.14 2.83 8.42
C ALA A 79 -1.78 3.93 7.57
N GLU A 80 -1.79 3.76 6.25
CA GLU A 80 -2.46 4.67 5.32
C GLU A 80 -3.96 4.78 5.61
N MET A 81 -4.64 3.65 5.87
CA MET A 81 -6.05 3.67 6.28
C MET A 81 -6.27 4.49 7.56
N ARG A 82 -5.41 4.32 8.57
CA ARG A 82 -5.51 5.08 9.82
C ARG A 82 -5.25 6.57 9.61
N GLN A 83 -4.34 6.95 8.72
CA GLN A 83 -4.11 8.36 8.35
C GLN A 83 -5.37 9.01 7.75
N GLN A 84 -6.20 8.21 7.07
CA GLN A 84 -7.48 8.65 6.49
C GLN A 84 -8.69 8.55 7.45
N ASN A 85 -8.44 8.31 8.75
CA ASN A 85 -9.46 8.09 9.79
C ASN A 85 -10.37 6.88 9.51
N ILE A 86 -9.83 5.84 8.88
CA ILE A 86 -10.54 4.58 8.63
C ILE A 86 -10.21 3.61 9.77
N GLU A 87 -11.24 3.05 10.39
CA GLU A 87 -11.11 2.12 11.53
C GLU A 87 -11.22 0.65 11.13
N HIS A 88 -11.92 0.36 10.03
CA HIS A 88 -12.08 -1.00 9.50
C HIS A 88 -12.41 -1.01 8.00
N LEU A 89 -12.17 -2.14 7.34
CA LEU A 89 -12.41 -2.28 5.88
C LEU A 89 -13.87 -2.05 5.47
N GLY A 90 -14.84 -2.37 6.32
CA GLY A 90 -16.28 -2.19 6.04
C GLY A 90 -16.74 -0.73 5.94
N GLN A 91 -15.86 0.25 6.16
CA GLN A 91 -16.11 1.66 5.85
C GLN A 91 -15.71 2.03 4.41
N VAL A 92 -14.96 1.17 3.73
CA VAL A 92 -14.37 1.41 2.41
C VAL A 92 -15.11 0.58 1.38
N GLN A 93 -15.71 1.25 0.40
CA GLN A 93 -16.33 0.59 -0.73
C GLN A 93 -15.27 0.13 -1.73
N ILE A 94 -14.34 1.03 -2.08
CA ILE A 94 -13.26 0.78 -3.04
C ILE A 94 -11.97 1.41 -2.51
N ALA A 95 -10.84 0.70 -2.65
CA ALA A 95 -9.52 1.30 -2.55
C ALA A 95 -8.68 0.95 -3.77
N ILE A 96 -8.01 1.95 -4.33
CA ILE A 96 -7.17 1.83 -5.52
C ILE A 96 -5.74 2.21 -5.14
N LEU A 97 -4.79 1.36 -5.50
CA LEU A 97 -3.37 1.70 -5.50
C LEU A 97 -3.03 2.37 -6.82
N GLU A 98 -2.65 3.63 -6.74
CA GLU A 98 -2.22 4.44 -7.87
C GLU A 98 -0.77 4.08 -8.26
N THR A 99 -0.41 4.41 -9.50
CA THR A 99 0.92 4.17 -10.08
C THR A 99 2.07 4.86 -9.33
N ASN A 100 1.75 5.95 -8.63
CA ASN A 100 2.70 6.70 -7.80
C ASN A 100 2.86 6.12 -6.37
N GLY A 101 2.20 5.00 -6.07
CA GLY A 101 2.23 4.32 -4.77
C GLY A 101 1.25 4.88 -3.73
N ASN A 102 0.47 5.92 -4.06
CA ASN A 102 -0.57 6.44 -3.16
C ASN A 102 -1.83 5.59 -3.21
N LEU A 103 -2.63 5.69 -2.15
CA LEU A 103 -3.93 5.03 -2.05
C LEU A 103 -5.08 6.03 -2.18
N SER A 104 -5.99 5.73 -3.09
CA SER A 104 -7.28 6.40 -3.23
C SER A 104 -8.36 5.58 -2.53
N PHE A 105 -9.15 6.21 -1.66
CA PHE A 105 -10.22 5.54 -0.91
C PHE A 105 -11.59 6.13 -1.25
N PHE A 106 -12.56 5.27 -1.52
CA PHE A 106 -13.97 5.61 -1.68
C PHE A 106 -14.76 4.92 -0.57
N TYR A 107 -15.54 5.70 0.16
CA TYR A 107 -16.20 5.25 1.39
C TYR A 107 -17.66 4.91 1.16
N TYR A 108 -18.17 3.98 1.96
CA TYR A 108 -19.61 3.82 2.14
C TYR A 108 -20.22 5.05 2.83
N ALA A 109 -21.50 5.33 2.54
CA ALA A 109 -22.28 6.24 3.35
C ALA A 109 -22.48 5.67 4.76
N ASN A 110 -22.73 6.52 5.76
CA ASN A 110 -22.83 6.11 7.17
C ASN A 110 -23.92 5.04 7.44
N GLU A 111 -24.98 5.03 6.63
CA GLU A 111 -26.07 4.06 6.67
C GLU A 111 -25.72 2.71 6.02
N ASP A 112 -24.74 2.70 5.13
CA ASP A 112 -24.29 1.52 4.37
C ASP A 112 -23.03 0.88 4.95
N VAL A 113 -22.44 1.44 6.02
CA VAL A 113 -21.24 0.89 6.67
C VAL A 113 -21.50 -0.53 7.13
N GLN A 114 -20.65 -1.45 6.67
CA GLN A 114 -20.73 -2.87 6.98
C GLN A 114 -19.73 -3.24 8.08
N PRO A 115 -19.92 -4.36 8.79
CA PRO A 115 -18.87 -4.91 9.64
C PRO A 115 -17.59 -5.16 8.84
N GLY A 116 -16.44 -4.88 9.43
CA GLY A 116 -15.16 -4.97 8.73
C GLY A 116 -14.00 -5.43 9.61
N LEU A 117 -12.91 -5.80 8.93
CA LEU A 117 -11.62 -6.08 9.56
C LEU A 117 -11.07 -4.80 10.24
N PRO A 118 -10.86 -4.80 11.57
CA PRO A 118 -10.28 -3.65 12.27
C PRO A 118 -8.82 -3.41 11.87
N VAL A 119 -8.46 -2.15 11.65
CA VAL A 119 -7.09 -1.74 11.29
C VAL A 119 -6.31 -1.17 12.48
N LEU A 120 -6.99 -0.93 13.61
CA LEU A 120 -6.37 -0.43 14.82
C LEU A 120 -5.51 -1.52 15.47
N PRO A 121 -4.21 -1.29 15.76
CA PRO A 121 -3.31 -2.33 16.24
C PRO A 121 -3.84 -3.09 17.46
N LYS A 122 -4.40 -2.40 18.46
CA LYS A 122 -4.94 -3.03 19.68
C LYS A 122 -6.08 -4.01 19.41
N LEU A 123 -6.89 -3.75 18.39
CA LEU A 123 -7.99 -4.64 18.00
C LEU A 123 -7.46 -5.77 17.12
N TYR A 124 -6.66 -5.43 16.10
CA TYR A 124 -6.08 -6.37 15.16
C TYR A 124 -5.23 -7.46 15.85
N HIS A 125 -4.44 -7.10 16.88
CA HIS A 125 -3.62 -8.06 17.63
C HIS A 125 -4.43 -9.04 18.51
N LYS A 126 -5.75 -8.87 18.65
CA LYS A 126 -6.63 -9.86 19.30
C LYS A 126 -6.99 -11.03 18.37
N LYS A 127 -6.39 -11.08 17.18
CA LYS A 127 -6.55 -12.16 16.23
C LYS A 127 -6.17 -13.53 16.82
N SER A 128 -6.89 -14.55 16.43
CA SER A 128 -6.71 -15.91 16.92
C SER A 128 -7.18 -16.93 15.88
N SER A 129 -6.54 -18.10 15.85
CA SER A 129 -6.99 -19.27 15.07
C SER A 129 -7.95 -20.18 15.83
N SER A 130 -8.18 -19.89 17.12
CA SER A 130 -9.11 -20.60 18.00
C SER A 130 -10.01 -19.58 18.70
N LEU A 131 -11.30 -19.60 18.34
CA LEU A 131 -12.29 -18.65 18.83
C LEU A 131 -13.08 -19.28 19.99
N SER A 132 -13.20 -18.55 21.09
CA SER A 132 -13.90 -18.99 22.31
C SER A 132 -15.33 -18.44 22.44
N GLN A 133 -15.69 -17.45 21.62
CA GLN A 133 -16.98 -16.78 21.66
C GLN A 133 -17.65 -16.81 20.29
N GLU A 134 -18.98 -16.87 20.28
CA GLU A 134 -19.77 -16.70 19.06
C GLU A 134 -19.86 -15.22 18.69
N GLY A 135 -19.70 -14.90 17.41
CA GLY A 135 -19.84 -13.53 16.91
C GLY A 135 -19.39 -13.37 15.46
N GLN A 136 -19.40 -12.11 15.01
CA GLN A 136 -18.89 -11.73 13.70
C GLN A 136 -17.39 -11.55 13.74
N TYR A 137 -16.69 -12.28 12.87
CA TYR A 137 -15.25 -12.23 12.75
C TYR A 137 -14.84 -11.90 11.32
N ALA A 138 -13.78 -11.12 11.21
CA ALA A 138 -13.13 -10.80 9.95
C ALA A 138 -11.88 -11.66 9.78
N CYS A 139 -11.71 -12.24 8.59
CA CYS A 139 -10.48 -12.91 8.22
C CYS A 139 -9.33 -11.90 8.16
N THR A 140 -8.21 -12.18 8.82
CA THR A 140 -7.06 -11.26 8.86
C THR A 140 -6.31 -11.16 7.53
N THR A 141 -6.62 -12.05 6.59
CA THR A 141 -6.02 -12.06 5.26
C THR A 141 -6.84 -11.36 4.20
N CYS A 142 -8.08 -11.79 4.02
CA CYS A 142 -8.89 -11.27 2.92
C CYS A 142 -9.97 -10.27 3.37
N GLY A 143 -10.17 -10.09 4.68
CA GLY A 143 -11.21 -9.21 5.23
C GLY A 143 -12.63 -9.78 5.25
N GLN A 144 -12.84 -11.00 4.73
CA GLN A 144 -14.15 -11.66 4.71
C GLN A 144 -14.77 -11.74 6.11
N ILE A 145 -16.05 -11.37 6.21
CA ILE A 145 -16.82 -11.45 7.45
C ILE A 145 -17.60 -12.76 7.51
N GLU A 146 -17.50 -13.45 8.65
CA GLU A 146 -18.27 -14.67 8.92
C GLU A 146 -18.85 -14.65 10.33
N GLN A 147 -20.02 -15.30 10.49
CA GLN A 147 -20.59 -15.62 11.80
C GLN A 147 -20.00 -16.95 12.27
N ILE A 148 -19.09 -16.90 13.24
CA ILE A 148 -18.34 -18.07 13.67
C ILE A 148 -18.77 -18.44 15.09
N LYS A 149 -19.12 -19.73 15.27
CA LYS A 149 -19.32 -20.33 16.59
C LYS A 149 -17.98 -20.81 17.14
N ALA A 150 -17.81 -20.77 18.46
CA ALA A 150 -16.57 -21.11 19.16
C ALA A 150 -15.97 -22.44 18.68
N SER A 151 -15.01 -22.37 17.75
CA SER A 151 -14.39 -23.49 17.07
C SER A 151 -13.23 -23.02 16.19
N HIS A 152 -12.50 -23.98 15.60
CA HIS A 152 -11.61 -23.72 14.49
C HIS A 152 -12.42 -23.53 13.21
N HIS A 153 -12.12 -22.47 12.45
CA HIS A 153 -12.87 -22.13 11.24
C HIS A 153 -11.92 -21.70 10.13
N THR A 154 -12.19 -22.16 8.92
CA THR A 154 -11.40 -21.83 7.72
C THR A 154 -12.17 -20.82 6.89
N CYS A 155 -11.48 -19.77 6.43
CA CYS A 155 -12.09 -18.75 5.61
C CYS A 155 -12.56 -19.36 4.28
N PRO A 156 -13.84 -19.23 3.90
CA PRO A 156 -14.35 -19.79 2.65
C PRO A 156 -13.75 -19.11 1.41
N ARG A 157 -13.19 -17.90 1.58
CA ARG A 157 -12.67 -17.06 0.50
C ARG A 157 -11.18 -17.28 0.23
N CYS A 158 -10.33 -17.25 1.26
CA CYS A 158 -8.87 -17.36 1.11
C CYS A 158 -8.25 -18.56 1.85
N GLN A 159 -9.06 -19.42 2.47
CA GLN A 159 -8.63 -20.64 3.17
C GLN A 159 -7.74 -20.42 4.41
N GLU A 160 -7.57 -19.18 4.85
CA GLU A 160 -6.85 -18.86 6.08
C GLU A 160 -7.66 -19.16 7.33
N THR A 161 -6.97 -19.35 8.45
CA THR A 161 -7.60 -19.77 9.72
C THR A 161 -7.48 -18.73 10.83
N GLU A 162 -6.83 -17.59 10.57
CA GLU A 162 -6.69 -16.52 11.55
C GLU A 162 -7.82 -15.48 11.40
N TRP A 163 -8.47 -15.18 12.52
CA TRP A 163 -9.66 -14.34 12.58
C TRP A 163 -9.53 -13.30 13.68
N VAL A 164 -10.17 -12.15 13.50
CA VAL A 164 -10.30 -11.11 14.53
C VAL A 164 -11.73 -10.61 14.59
N GLN A 165 -12.18 -10.18 15.76
CA GLN A 165 -13.55 -9.69 15.93
C GLN A 165 -13.80 -8.49 15.01
N ALA A 166 -14.87 -8.56 14.22
CA ALA A 166 -15.26 -7.49 13.31
C ALA A 166 -15.82 -6.30 14.10
N ILE A 167 -15.66 -5.10 13.56
CA ILE A 167 -16.26 -3.86 14.10
C ILE A 167 -17.07 -3.16 13.01
N GLN A 168 -18.04 -2.35 13.42
CA GLN A 168 -18.94 -1.58 12.55
C GLN A 168 -19.07 -0.14 13.06
N THR A 169 -17.93 0.50 13.36
CA THR A 169 -17.91 1.91 13.78
C THR A 169 -18.18 2.81 12.58
N GLN A 170 -18.88 3.91 12.76
CA GLN A 170 -19.06 4.90 11.69
C GLN A 170 -17.82 5.78 11.56
N ARG A 171 -17.50 6.19 10.33
CA ARG A 171 -16.39 7.10 10.07
C ARG A 171 -16.72 8.48 10.64
N ARG A 172 -15.80 9.04 11.44
CA ARG A 172 -15.92 10.40 11.99
C ARG A 172 -15.18 11.36 11.06
N THR A 173 -15.90 12.32 10.49
CA THR A 173 -15.36 13.37 9.60
C THR A 173 -15.24 14.69 10.32
#